data_AF-A0A965ZDB4-F1
#
_entry.id   AF-A0A965ZDB4-F1
#
_cell.length_a   1.000
_cell.length_b   1.000
_cell.length_c   1.000
_cell.angle_alpha   90.00
_cell.angle_beta   90.00
_cell.angle_gamma   90.00
#
_symmetry.space_group_name_H-M   'P 1'
#
loop_
_entity.id
_entity.type
_entity.pdbx_description
1 polymer ?
#
loop_
_entity_poly.entity_id
_entity_poly.type
_entity_poly.pdbx_seq_one_letter_code
_entity_poly.pdbx_strand_id
1 'polypeptide(L)'
;MKTLGKKIRLLRHQKGWSQEDVAKRLDISIPAFSKIETGITDINLSRLEQIADLFEMSVVQLLTFNDAEGELKYANELESVNKKLMDRETEVIDLQKKVIELFEELRQSKATA
;
A
#
# COMPACT_ATOMS: atom_id res chain seq x y z
N MET A 1 -9.77 -2.43 -2.36
CA MET A 1 -8.50 -3.15 -2.07
C MET A 1 -8.60 -4.53 -2.71
N LYS A 2 -7.64 -4.96 -3.54
CA LYS A 2 -7.68 -6.31 -4.12
C LYS A 2 -7.48 -7.31 -2.98
N THR A 3 -8.40 -8.26 -2.84
CA THR A 3 -8.32 -9.30 -1.81
C THR A 3 -7.09 -10.17 -2.04
N LEU A 4 -6.54 -10.75 -0.97
CA LEU A 4 -5.39 -11.65 -1.06
C LEU A 4 -5.61 -12.79 -2.06
N GLY A 5 -6.82 -13.36 -2.11
CA GLY A 5 -7.20 -14.37 -3.10
C GLY A 5 -7.02 -13.92 -4.55
N LYS A 6 -7.35 -12.65 -4.87
CA LYS A 6 -7.12 -12.09 -6.21
C LYS A 6 -5.63 -11.96 -6.53
N LYS A 7 -4.80 -11.62 -5.54
CA LYS A 7 -3.33 -11.53 -5.70
C LYS A 7 -2.73 -12.89 -5.98
N ILE A 8 -3.13 -13.92 -5.21
CA ILE A 8 -2.74 -15.31 -5.41
C ILE A 8 -3.14 -15.78 -6.81
N ARG A 9 -4.36 -15.47 -7.24
CA ARG A 9 -4.83 -15.80 -8.59
C ARG A 9 -3.98 -15.16 -9.69
N LEU A 10 -3.61 -13.89 -9.52
CA LEU A 10 -2.76 -13.19 -10.47
C LEU A 10 -1.37 -13.81 -10.57
N LEU A 11 -0.72 -14.08 -9.42
CA LEU A 11 0.58 -14.76 -9.36
C LEU A 11 0.54 -16.14 -10.03
N ARG A 12 -0.52 -16.91 -9.75
CA ARG A 12 -0.75 -18.20 -10.39
C ARG A 12 -0.80 -18.08 -11.91
N HIS A 13 -1.54 -17.10 -12.43
CA HIS A 13 -1.62 -16.85 -13.87
C HIS A 13 -0.28 -16.40 -14.47
N GLN A 14 0.51 -15.58 -13.76
CA GLN A 14 1.85 -15.16 -14.20
C GLN A 14 2.84 -16.33 -14.30
N LYS A 15 2.74 -17.31 -13.40
CA LYS A 15 3.55 -18.55 -13.45
C LYS A 15 2.97 -19.60 -14.42
N GLY A 16 1.82 -19.33 -15.05
CA GLY A 16 1.17 -20.26 -15.98
C GLY A 16 0.55 -21.50 -15.33
N TRP A 17 0.26 -21.45 -14.03
CA TRP A 17 -0.24 -22.61 -13.27
C TRP A 17 -1.77 -22.71 -13.29
N SER A 18 -2.29 -23.95 -13.30
CA SER A 18 -3.71 -24.22 -13.06
C SER A 18 -4.04 -24.21 -11.56
N GLN A 19 -5.32 -24.15 -11.21
CA GLN A 19 -5.73 -24.31 -9.80
C GLN A 19 -5.34 -25.70 -9.26
N GLU A 20 -5.37 -26.73 -10.11
CA GLU A 20 -4.93 -28.08 -9.77
C GLU A 20 -3.43 -28.13 -9.46
N ASP A 21 -2.60 -27.43 -10.23
CA ASP A 21 -1.16 -27.34 -10.02
C ASP A 21 -0.80 -26.78 -8.64
N VAL A 22 -1.46 -25.71 -8.24
CA VAL A 22 -1.21 -25.06 -6.95
C VAL A 22 -1.80 -25.90 -5.81
N ALA A 23 -3.00 -26.45 -5.98
CA ALA A 23 -3.62 -27.30 -4.98
C ALA A 23 -2.75 -28.53 -4.66
N LYS A 24 -2.17 -29.18 -5.70
CA LYS A 24 -1.22 -30.28 -5.53
C LYS A 24 0.05 -29.87 -4.77
N ARG A 25 0.63 -28.72 -5.09
CA ARG A 25 1.86 -28.23 -4.44
C ARG A 25 1.64 -27.81 -2.98
N LEU A 26 0.43 -27.36 -2.64
CA LEU A 26 0.03 -26.99 -1.28
C LEU A 26 -0.57 -28.15 -0.47
N ASP A 27 -0.66 -29.34 -1.07
CA ASP A 27 -1.31 -30.53 -0.49
C ASP A 27 -2.74 -30.24 0.02
N ILE A 28 -3.56 -29.64 -0.85
CA ILE A 28 -4.98 -29.34 -0.58
C ILE A 28 -5.85 -29.73 -1.76
N SER A 29 -7.17 -29.80 -1.52
CA SER A 29 -8.12 -30.04 -2.60
C SER A 29 -8.29 -28.83 -3.51
N ILE A 30 -8.55 -29.06 -4.80
CA ILE A 30 -8.83 -28.01 -5.79
C ILE A 30 -9.98 -27.08 -5.31
N PRO A 31 -11.09 -27.60 -4.74
CA PRO A 31 -12.14 -26.73 -4.19
C PRO A 31 -11.66 -25.86 -3.02
N ALA A 32 -10.78 -26.38 -2.16
CA ALA A 32 -10.21 -25.59 -1.06
C ALA A 32 -9.36 -24.43 -1.60
N PHE A 33 -8.51 -24.70 -2.60
CA PHE A 33 -7.72 -23.64 -3.24
C PHE A 33 -8.60 -22.62 -3.98
N SER A 34 -9.67 -23.07 -4.65
CA SER A 34 -10.64 -22.17 -5.29
C SER A 34 -11.34 -21.23 -4.27
N LYS A 35 -11.69 -21.75 -3.09
CA LYS A 35 -12.23 -20.92 -1.98
C LYS A 35 -11.23 -19.89 -1.46
N ILE A 36 -9.94 -20.21 -1.48
CA ILE A 36 -8.86 -19.27 -1.16
C ILE A 36 -8.80 -18.14 -2.20
N GLU A 37 -8.76 -18.47 -3.49
CA GLU A 37 -8.69 -17.45 -4.56
C GLU A 37 -9.91 -16.53 -4.61
N THR A 38 -11.08 -17.07 -4.26
CA THR A 38 -12.35 -16.31 -4.20
C THR A 38 -12.55 -15.54 -2.88
N GLY A 39 -11.72 -15.80 -1.87
CA GLY A 39 -11.82 -15.16 -0.55
C GLY A 39 -12.97 -15.67 0.32
N ILE A 40 -13.50 -16.86 0.02
CA ILE A 40 -14.52 -17.54 0.84
C ILE A 40 -13.88 -18.13 2.11
N THR A 41 -12.64 -18.59 2.00
CA THR A 41 -11.88 -19.15 3.12
C THR A 41 -10.78 -18.19 3.53
N ASP A 42 -10.83 -17.77 4.80
CA ASP A 42 -9.73 -17.02 5.41
C ASP A 42 -8.49 -17.90 5.57
N ILE A 43 -7.34 -17.33 5.23
CA ILE A 43 -6.05 -18.01 5.27
C ILE A 43 -5.40 -17.71 6.62
N ASN A 44 -4.98 -18.74 7.35
CA ASN A 44 -4.17 -18.57 8.56
C ASN A 44 -2.69 -18.28 8.21
N LEU A 45 -1.91 -17.84 9.20
CA LEU A 45 -0.50 -17.45 8.96
C LEU A 45 0.35 -18.59 8.38
N SER A 46 0.23 -19.81 8.92
CA SER A 46 1.00 -20.96 8.42
C SER A 46 0.72 -21.27 6.95
N ARG A 47 -0.56 -21.18 6.53
CA ARG A 47 -0.93 -21.36 5.12
C ARG A 47 -0.46 -20.19 4.27
N LEU A 48 -0.46 -18.98 4.81
CA LEU A 48 0.07 -17.81 4.13
C LEU A 48 1.57 -17.93 3.86
N GLU A 49 2.34 -18.43 4.83
CA GLU A 49 3.77 -18.74 4.68
C GLU A 49 4.00 -19.78 3.58
N GLN A 50 3.27 -20.88 3.59
CA GLN A 50 3.37 -21.91 2.54
C GLN A 50 3.07 -21.37 1.14
N ILE A 51 2.08 -20.49 1.02
CA ILE A 51 1.74 -19.85 -0.26
C ILE A 51 2.85 -18.88 -0.67
N ALA A 52 3.40 -18.11 0.27
CA ALA A 52 4.51 -17.20 -0.01
C ALA A 52 5.76 -17.97 -0.49
N ASP A 53 6.12 -19.05 0.20
CA ASP A 53 7.21 -19.96 -0.17
C ASP A 53 6.99 -20.58 -1.56
N LEU A 54 5.77 -21.03 -1.86
CA LEU A 54 5.41 -21.57 -3.17
C LEU A 54 5.67 -20.56 -4.31
N PHE A 55 5.42 -19.28 -4.06
CA PHE A 55 5.65 -18.22 -5.04
C PHE A 55 7.05 -17.62 -4.98
N GLU A 56 7.94 -18.14 -4.11
CA GLU A 56 9.30 -17.64 -3.88
C GLU A 56 9.31 -16.18 -3.39
N MET A 57 8.36 -15.85 -2.52
CA MET A 57 8.16 -14.50 -1.97
C MET A 57 8.13 -14.53 -0.46
N SER A 58 8.49 -13.41 0.18
CA SER A 58 8.13 -13.21 1.59
C SER A 58 6.62 -12.98 1.73
N VAL A 59 6.09 -13.27 2.93
CA VAL A 59 4.69 -12.98 3.28
C VAL A 59 4.35 -11.51 3.05
N VAL A 60 5.27 -10.60 3.39
CA VAL A 60 5.09 -9.16 3.17
C VAL A 60 4.93 -8.86 1.69
N GLN A 61 5.83 -9.37 0.84
CA GLN A 61 5.74 -9.16 -0.61
C GLN A 61 4.42 -9.70 -1.18
N LEU A 62 3.97 -10.88 -0.74
CA LEU A 62 2.69 -11.45 -1.17
C LEU A 62 1.50 -10.56 -0.78
N LEU A 63 1.50 -10.03 0.45
CA LEU A 63 0.45 -9.14 0.94
C LEU A 63 0.47 -7.77 0.26
N THR A 64 1.64 -7.25 -0.10
CA THR A 64 1.78 -5.96 -0.79
C THR A 64 1.72 -6.06 -2.30
N PHE A 65 1.71 -7.28 -2.86
CA PHE A 65 1.69 -7.51 -4.30
C PHE A 65 0.47 -6.82 -4.95
N ASN A 66 0.72 -6.02 -5.98
CA ASN A 66 -0.32 -5.35 -6.74
C ASN A 66 -0.08 -5.63 -8.23
N ASP A 67 -1.13 -5.53 -9.02
CA ASP A 67 -0.95 -5.38 -10.47
C ASP A 67 -0.66 -3.93 -10.84
N ALA A 68 -0.32 -3.73 -12.12
CA ALA A 68 -0.05 -2.42 -12.70
C ALA A 68 -1.14 -1.39 -12.37
N GLU A 69 -2.42 -1.79 -12.39
CA GLU A 69 -3.52 -0.90 -12.03
C GLU A 69 -3.45 -0.47 -10.55
N GLY A 70 -3.15 -1.40 -9.65
CA GLY A 70 -2.95 -1.09 -8.23
C GLY A 70 -1.75 -0.19 -8.00
N GLU A 71 -0.62 -0.44 -8.67
CA GLU A 71 0.58 0.41 -8.59
C GLU A 71 0.31 1.84 -9.08
N LEU A 72 -0.35 2.00 -10.23
CA LEU A 72 -0.79 3.30 -10.75
C LEU A 72 -1.68 4.05 -9.75
N LYS A 73 -2.62 3.35 -9.10
CA LYS A 73 -3.49 3.96 -8.09
C LYS A 73 -2.68 4.50 -6.92
N TYR A 74 -1.73 3.72 -6.39
CA TYR A 74 -0.88 4.16 -5.29
C TYR A 74 0.02 5.33 -5.70
N ALA A 75 0.56 5.32 -6.91
CA ALA A 75 1.37 6.43 -7.42
C ALA A 75 0.57 7.74 -7.48
N ASN A 76 -0.65 7.70 -8.02
CA ASN A 76 -1.55 8.85 -8.08
C ASN A 76 -1.96 9.35 -6.69
N GLU A 77 -2.24 8.43 -5.75
CA GLU A 77 -2.55 8.78 -4.36
C GLU A 77 -1.36 9.47 -3.70
N LEU A 78 -0.15 8.94 -3.88
CA LEU A 78 1.09 9.50 -3.34
C LEU A 78 1.36 10.90 -3.90
N GLU A 79 1.19 11.09 -5.21
CA GLU A 79 1.30 12.40 -5.86
C GLU A 79 0.32 13.42 -5.25
N SER A 80 -0.94 13.01 -5.05
CA SER A 80 -1.96 13.88 -4.45
C SER A 80 -1.63 14.29 -3.01
N VAL A 81 -1.04 13.39 -2.23
CA VAL A 81 -0.64 13.65 -0.84
C VAL A 81 0.58 14.56 -0.81
N ASN A 82 1.58 14.30 -1.64
CA ASN A 82 2.77 15.15 -1.75
C ASN A 82 2.40 16.57 -2.15
N LYS A 83 1.47 16.75 -3.10
CA LYS A 83 0.97 18.08 -3.46
C LYS A 83 0.36 18.81 -2.26
N LYS A 84 -0.51 18.14 -1.51
CA LYS A 84 -1.11 18.72 -0.29
C LYS A 84 -0.05 19.06 0.76
N LEU A 85 0.99 18.25 0.89
CA LEU A 85 2.10 18.50 1.80
C LEU A 85 2.85 19.78 1.39
N MET A 86 3.19 19.92 0.11
CA MET A 86 3.86 21.11 -0.43
C MET A 86 3.03 22.38 -0.26
N ASP A 87 1.71 22.30 -0.47
CA ASP A 87 0.81 23.43 -0.26
C ASP A 87 0.82 23.88 1.22
N ARG A 88 0.83 22.91 2.16
CA ARG A 88 0.92 23.20 3.60
C ARG A 88 2.28 23.73 4.02
N GLU A 89 3.37 23.20 3.46
CA GLU A 89 4.71 23.71 3.71
C GLU A 89 4.83 25.18 3.28
N THR A 90 4.25 25.54 2.14
CA THR A 90 4.20 26.92 1.64
C THR A 90 3.42 27.83 2.60
N GLU A 91 2.24 27.38 3.04
CA GLU A 91 1.43 28.14 4.01
C GLU A 91 2.16 28.35 5.34
N VAL A 92 2.87 27.32 5.84
CA VAL A 92 3.69 27.42 7.05
C VAL A 92 4.80 28.46 6.88
N ILE A 93 5.48 28.47 5.73
CA ILE A 93 6.53 29.45 5.43
C ILE A 93 5.96 30.87 5.43
N ASP A 94 4.79 31.09 4.83
CA ASP A 94 4.19 32.41 4.76
C ASP A 94 3.69 32.90 6.12
N LEU A 95 3.14 32.00 6.95
CA LEU A 95 2.80 32.31 8.33
C LEU A 95 4.03 32.65 9.16
N GLN A 96 5.15 31.92 8.98
CA GLN A 96 6.41 32.23 9.65
C GLN A 96 6.93 33.62 9.28
N LYS A 97 6.90 33.99 8.00
CA LYS A 97 7.25 35.36 7.56
C LYS A 97 6.37 36.39 8.25
N LYS A 98 5.06 36.16 8.31
CA LYS A 98 4.13 37.12 8.91
C LYS A 98 4.37 37.31 10.40
N VAL A 99 4.70 36.23 11.10
CA VAL A 99 5.08 36.28 12.52
C VAL A 99 6.34 37.13 12.71
N ILE A 100 7.35 36.98 11.86
CA ILE A 100 8.58 37.79 11.91
C ILE A 100 8.27 39.28 11.73
N GLU A 101 7.49 39.65 10.71
CA GLU A 101 7.08 41.04 10.48
C GLU A 101 6.38 41.66 11.71
N LEU A 102 5.42 40.94 12.29
CA LEU A 102 4.69 41.41 13.48
C LEU A 102 5.60 41.58 14.70
N PHE A 103 6.59 40.70 14.88
CA PHE A 103 7.58 40.85 15.95
C PHE A 103 8.47 42.07 15.75
N GLU A 104 8.86 42.39 14.51
CA GLU A 104 9.64 43.58 14.19
C GLU A 104 8.84 44.87 14.45
N GLU A 105 7.56 44.92 14.04
CA GLU A 105 6.65 46.04 14.31
C GLU A 105 6.47 46.29 15.82
N LEU A 106 6.21 45.23 16.60
CA LEU A 106 6.08 45.34 18.06
C LEU A 106 7.37 45.83 18.73
N ARG A 107 8.53 45.40 18.22
CA ARG A 107 9.83 45.84 18.74
C ARG A 107 10.08 47.32 18.44
N GLN A 108 9.72 47.80 17.26
CA GLN A 108 9.83 49.22 16.91
C GLN A 108 8.87 50.09 17.72
N SER A 109 7.61 49.65 17.89
CA SER A 109 6.60 50.32 18.73
C SER A 109 7.04 50.51 20.18
N LYS A 110 7.73 49.54 20.77
CA LYS A 110 8.24 49.63 22.15
C LYS A 110 9.49 50.51 22.28
N ALA A 111 10.20 50.79 21.19
CA ALA A 111 11.39 51.64 21.20
C ALA A 111 11.07 53.13 21.09
N THR A 112 9.85 53.48 20.66
CA THR A 112 9.35 54.85 20.49
C THR A 112 8.42 55.33 21.61
N ALA A 113 8.08 54.47 22.58
CA ALA A 113 7.31 54.79 23.77
C ALA A 113 8.20 54.91 25.01
#